data_AF-A0A9P9MFV2-F1
#
_entry.id   AF-A0A9P9MFV2-F1
#
_cell.length_a   1.000
_cell.length_b   1.000
_cell.length_c   1.000
_cell.angle_alpha   90.00
_cell.angle_beta   90.00
_cell.angle_gamma   90.00
#
_symmetry.space_group_name_H-M   'P 1'
#
loop_
_entity.id
_entity.type
_entity.pdbx_description
1 polymer ?
#
loop_
_entity_poly.entity_id
_entity_poly.type
_entity_poly.pdbx_seq_one_letter_code
_entity_poly.pdbx_strand_id
1 'polypeptide(L)'
;MSQKLESIAYIDKSLVFEHFTTDDAWELGSALRNRLLPIATPVVINISLANQNQTLFHTCTHSGVMPDNDSWVSRKRKTVLRWGCSTWYMHCKFDGDEVAFREKYGLGNSAGEYAIHGGGVPIRVTGVEGVVAVVVVSGLKQNEDHGVIVEVIRELYY
;
A
#
# COMPACT_ATOMS: atom_id res chain seq x y z
N MET A 1 3.93 -12.27 -19.31
CA MET A 1 3.29 -11.34 -18.34
C MET A 1 2.53 -10.32 -19.17
N SER A 2 1.37 -9.82 -18.76
CA SER A 2 0.64 -8.84 -19.60
C SER A 2 1.36 -7.49 -19.60
N GLN A 3 1.29 -6.74 -20.72
CA GLN A 3 1.92 -5.41 -20.85
C GLN A 3 1.47 -4.44 -19.74
N LYS A 4 0.21 -4.56 -19.31
CA LYS A 4 -0.37 -3.80 -18.18
C LYS A 4 0.33 -4.13 -16.84
N LEU A 5 0.65 -5.40 -16.61
CA LEU A 5 1.30 -5.80 -15.35
C LEU A 5 2.76 -5.34 -15.31
N GLU A 6 3.43 -5.34 -16.46
CA GLU A 6 4.78 -4.78 -16.61
C GLU A 6 4.81 -3.28 -16.34
N SER A 7 3.82 -2.52 -16.83
CA SER A 7 3.74 -1.08 -16.55
C SER A 7 3.53 -0.78 -15.06
N ILE A 8 2.67 -1.57 -14.37
CA ILE A 8 2.49 -1.42 -12.92
C ILE A 8 3.79 -1.73 -12.19
N ALA A 9 4.46 -2.82 -12.55
CA ALA A 9 5.74 -3.20 -11.95
C ALA A 9 6.82 -2.15 -12.17
N TYR A 10 6.85 -1.50 -13.34
CA TYR A 10 7.77 -0.42 -13.65
C TYR A 10 7.52 0.80 -12.75
N ILE A 11 6.26 1.25 -12.66
CA ILE A 11 5.88 2.38 -11.80
C ILE A 11 6.22 2.07 -10.34
N ASP A 12 5.80 0.93 -9.80
CA ASP A 12 6.08 0.54 -8.40
C ASP A 12 7.59 0.49 -8.07
N LYS A 13 8.43 0.16 -9.06
CA LYS A 13 9.89 0.10 -8.91
C LYS A 13 10.54 1.46 -9.08
N SER A 14 9.93 2.40 -9.80
CA SER A 14 10.47 3.74 -9.97
C SER A 14 10.27 4.62 -8.74
N LEU A 15 9.33 4.27 -7.85
CA LEU A 15 9.10 4.98 -6.58
C LEU A 15 10.16 4.59 -5.54
N VAL A 16 11.28 5.32 -5.55
CA VAL A 16 12.43 5.17 -4.66
C VAL A 16 12.82 6.53 -4.10
N PHE A 17 12.73 6.67 -2.79
CA PHE A 17 13.01 7.90 -2.06
C PHE A 17 14.52 8.06 -1.83
N GLU A 18 14.99 9.28 -1.60
CA GLU A 18 16.38 9.53 -1.18
C GLU A 18 16.59 9.22 0.31
N HIS A 19 15.58 9.50 1.13
CA HIS A 19 15.52 9.18 2.55
C HIS A 19 14.07 8.85 2.95
N PHE A 20 13.89 8.19 4.10
CA PHE A 20 12.57 7.99 4.67
C PHE A 20 12.62 8.00 6.20
N THR A 21 12.18 9.12 6.77
CA THR A 21 12.21 9.46 8.19
C THR A 21 10.79 9.68 8.72
N THR A 22 10.66 10.04 9.99
CA THR A 22 9.36 10.42 10.57
C THR A 22 8.76 11.64 9.87
N ASP A 23 9.60 12.59 9.42
CA ASP A 23 9.13 13.81 8.74
C ASP A 23 8.58 13.49 7.35
N ASP A 24 9.25 12.59 6.60
CA ASP A 24 8.75 12.10 5.30
C ASP A 24 7.42 11.36 5.43
N ALA A 25 7.27 10.55 6.49
CA ALA A 25 6.03 9.87 6.80
C ALA A 25 4.90 10.86 7.14
N TRP A 26 5.21 11.92 7.90
CA TRP A 26 4.25 12.97 8.23
C TRP A 26 3.81 13.75 6.99
N GLU A 27 4.75 14.14 6.13
CA GLU A 27 4.48 14.88 4.90
C GLU A 27 3.63 14.05 3.94
N LEU A 28 4.06 12.81 3.64
CA LEU A 28 3.33 11.90 2.75
C LEU A 28 1.93 11.61 3.31
N GLY A 29 1.81 11.29 4.60
CA GLY A 29 0.54 11.00 5.24
C GLY A 29 -0.43 12.19 5.20
N SER A 30 0.08 13.39 5.45
CA SER A 30 -0.71 14.64 5.42
C SER A 30 -1.16 14.99 4.00
N ALA A 31 -0.28 14.85 3.01
CA ALA A 31 -0.61 15.07 1.61
C ALA A 31 -1.68 14.09 1.11
N LEU A 32 -1.56 12.80 1.45
CA LEU A 32 -2.59 11.80 1.16
C LEU A 32 -3.92 12.17 1.80
N ARG A 33 -3.91 12.56 3.07
CA ARG A 33 -5.14 12.98 3.76
C ARG A 33 -5.79 14.16 3.05
N ASN A 34 -5.01 15.20 2.73
CA ASN A 34 -5.51 16.38 2.05
C ASN A 34 -6.08 16.06 0.66
N ARG A 35 -5.43 15.18 -0.11
CA ARG A 35 -5.92 14.69 -1.40
C ARG A 35 -7.25 13.94 -1.28
N LEU A 36 -7.46 13.23 -0.17
CA LEU A 36 -8.63 12.39 0.06
C LEU A 36 -9.78 13.11 0.79
N LEU A 37 -9.55 14.26 1.44
CA LEU A 37 -10.58 15.03 2.15
C LEU A 37 -11.77 15.47 1.26
N PRO A 38 -11.61 15.81 -0.03
CA PRO A 38 -12.76 16.12 -0.88
C PRO A 38 -13.68 14.93 -1.17
N ILE A 39 -13.26 13.69 -0.86
CA ILE A 39 -14.01 12.46 -1.13
C ILE A 39 -14.81 12.09 0.12
N ALA A 40 -16.15 12.07 0.01
CA ALA A 40 -17.04 11.82 1.16
C ALA A 40 -16.89 10.42 1.78
N THR A 41 -16.38 9.45 1.04
CA THR A 41 -16.15 8.08 1.55
C THR A 41 -15.08 8.10 2.65
N PRO A 42 -15.33 7.49 3.82
CA PRO A 42 -14.31 7.37 4.86
C PRO A 42 -13.15 6.46 4.43
N VAL A 43 -11.91 6.95 4.60
CA VAL A 43 -10.69 6.26 4.19
C VAL A 43 -9.70 6.26 5.35
N VAL A 44 -8.99 5.14 5.53
CA VAL A 44 -7.84 5.01 6.43
C VAL A 44 -6.55 5.17 5.66
N ILE A 45 -5.62 5.91 6.23
CA ILE A 45 -4.25 6.06 5.74
C ILE A 45 -3.32 5.59 6.84
N ASN A 46 -2.39 4.70 6.51
CA ASN A 46 -1.42 4.17 7.44
C ASN A 46 -0.02 4.13 6.81
N ILE A 47 1.00 4.53 7.57
CA ILE A 47 2.40 4.42 7.20
C ILE A 47 3.13 3.78 8.37
N SER A 48 3.75 2.63 8.13
CA SER A 48 4.46 1.88 9.16
C SER A 48 5.80 1.34 8.64
N LEU A 49 6.84 1.40 9.48
CA LEU A 49 8.16 0.86 9.17
C LEU A 49 8.12 -0.65 8.95
N ALA A 50 9.00 -1.16 8.10
CA ALA A 50 9.08 -2.57 7.74
C ALA A 50 9.67 -3.45 8.85
N ASN A 51 10.65 -2.93 9.61
CA ASN A 51 11.47 -3.70 10.56
C ASN A 51 10.76 -4.08 11.87
N GLN A 52 9.87 -3.24 12.40
CA GLN A 52 9.28 -3.41 13.74
C GLN A 52 7.77 -3.13 13.81
N ASN A 53 7.09 -3.00 12.67
CA ASN A 53 5.68 -2.61 12.60
C ASN A 53 5.36 -1.28 13.31
N GLN A 54 6.38 -0.44 13.60
CA GLN A 54 6.16 0.87 14.19
C GLN A 54 5.37 1.73 13.21
N THR A 55 4.20 2.19 13.65
CA THR A 55 3.38 3.13 12.90
C THR A 55 3.92 4.53 13.08
N LEU A 56 4.22 5.19 11.97
CA LEU A 56 4.67 6.58 11.93
C LEU A 56 3.51 7.54 11.64
N PHE A 57 2.52 7.08 10.88
CA PHE A 57 1.33 7.87 10.55
C PHE A 57 0.09 6.97 10.51
N HIS A 58 -1.00 7.40 11.13
CA HIS A 58 -2.30 6.75 11.03
C HIS A 58 -3.42 7.77 11.19
N THR A 59 -4.33 7.84 10.23
CA THR A 59 -5.46 8.78 10.30
C THR A 59 -6.64 8.30 9.46
N CYS A 60 -7.80 8.90 9.73
CA CYS A 60 -9.01 8.76 8.94
C CYS A 60 -9.37 10.09 8.27
N THR A 61 -9.99 10.03 7.09
CA THR A 61 -10.46 11.23 6.39
C THR A 61 -11.77 11.76 6.97
N HIS A 62 -12.72 10.87 7.24
CA HIS A 62 -14.08 11.18 7.72
C HIS A 62 -14.52 10.20 8.83
N SER A 63 -15.58 10.57 9.55
CA SER A 63 -16.28 9.66 10.47
C SER A 63 -16.88 8.46 9.74
N GLY A 64 -16.99 7.31 10.41
CA GLY A 64 -17.61 6.10 9.86
C GLY A 64 -16.63 4.99 9.43
N VAL A 65 -15.33 5.18 9.67
CA VAL A 65 -14.34 4.08 9.62
C VAL A 65 -14.65 3.06 10.72
N MET A 66 -14.51 1.77 10.39
CA MET A 66 -14.77 0.65 11.30
C MET A 66 -13.47 -0.11 11.61
N PRO A 67 -13.41 -0.89 12.71
CA PRO A 67 -12.22 -1.69 13.04
C PRO A 67 -11.77 -2.67 11.95
N ASP A 68 -12.68 -3.10 11.05
CA ASP A 68 -12.31 -3.94 9.91
C ASP A 68 -11.32 -3.25 8.96
N ASN A 69 -11.33 -1.91 8.88
CA ASN A 69 -10.35 -1.16 8.08
C ASN A 69 -8.91 -1.42 8.55
N ASP A 70 -8.68 -1.60 9.85
CA ASP A 70 -7.36 -1.93 10.39
C ASP A 70 -6.92 -3.36 10.03
N SER A 71 -7.88 -4.28 9.92
CA SER A 71 -7.65 -5.63 9.38
C SER A 71 -7.19 -5.55 7.93
N TRP A 72 -7.86 -4.74 7.09
CA TRP A 72 -7.43 -4.48 5.72
C TRP A 72 -6.04 -3.86 5.64
N VAL A 73 -5.74 -2.87 6.50
CA VAL A 73 -4.41 -2.25 6.59
C VAL A 73 -3.34 -3.30 6.89
N SER A 74 -3.58 -4.13 7.91
CA SER A 74 -2.65 -5.20 8.31
C SER A 74 -2.42 -6.21 7.19
N ARG A 75 -3.49 -6.68 6.53
CA ARG A 75 -3.43 -7.68 5.45
C ARG A 75 -2.71 -7.15 4.19
N LYS A 76 -3.03 -5.91 3.78
CA LYS A 76 -2.35 -5.23 2.67
C LYS A 76 -0.86 -5.06 2.97
N ARG A 77 -0.53 -4.60 4.18
CA ARG A 77 0.86 -4.43 4.62
C ARG A 77 1.64 -5.73 4.63
N LYS A 78 1.10 -6.81 5.19
CA LYS A 78 1.73 -8.14 5.20
C LYS A 78 2.06 -8.63 3.79
N THR A 79 1.18 -8.33 2.83
CA THR A 79 1.39 -8.65 1.42
C THR A 79 2.55 -7.86 0.84
N VAL A 80 2.59 -6.55 1.04
CA VAL A 80 3.70 -5.72 0.56
C VAL A 80 5.04 -6.19 1.12
N LEU A 81 5.11 -6.47 2.42
CA LEU A 81 6.37 -6.89 3.06
C LEU A 81 6.86 -8.25 2.57
N ARG A 82 5.96 -9.22 2.39
CA ARG A 82 6.36 -10.58 2.00
C ARG A 82 6.82 -10.67 0.54
N TRP A 83 6.21 -9.90 -0.36
CA TRP A 83 6.48 -10.01 -1.79
C TRP A 83 7.15 -8.77 -2.41
N GLY A 84 7.39 -7.72 -1.63
CA GLY A 84 8.13 -6.54 -2.07
C GLY A 84 7.48 -5.79 -3.23
N CYS A 85 6.17 -5.91 -3.44
CA CYS A 85 5.41 -5.26 -4.51
C CYS A 85 4.08 -4.73 -3.97
N SER A 86 3.43 -3.82 -4.71
CA SER A 86 2.13 -3.33 -4.28
C SER A 86 1.07 -4.43 -4.27
N THR A 87 0.06 -4.26 -3.42
CA THR A 87 -1.09 -5.17 -3.44
C THR A 87 -1.86 -5.08 -4.74
N TRP A 88 -1.78 -3.96 -5.46
CA TRP A 88 -2.39 -3.79 -6.78
C TRP A 88 -1.67 -4.58 -7.87
N TYR A 89 -0.34 -4.61 -7.83
CA TYR A 89 0.44 -5.51 -8.69
C TYR A 89 0.04 -6.97 -8.42
N MET A 90 -0.05 -7.36 -7.14
CA MET A 90 -0.45 -8.72 -6.79
C MET A 90 -1.88 -9.02 -7.25
N HIS A 91 -2.81 -8.07 -7.11
CA HIS A 91 -4.17 -8.18 -7.64
C HIS A 91 -4.14 -8.55 -9.12
N CYS A 92 -3.46 -7.73 -9.93
CA CYS A 92 -3.42 -7.87 -11.38
C CYS A 92 -2.65 -9.12 -11.82
N LYS A 93 -1.70 -9.59 -11.02
CA LYS A 93 -0.96 -10.84 -11.31
C LYS A 93 -1.84 -12.08 -11.21
N PHE A 94 -2.87 -12.04 -10.36
CA PHE A 94 -3.78 -13.15 -10.12
C PHE A 94 -5.20 -12.88 -10.64
N ASP A 95 -5.40 -11.80 -11.40
CA ASP A 95 -6.72 -11.35 -11.86
C ASP A 95 -7.77 -11.25 -10.72
N GLY A 96 -7.29 -10.90 -9.51
CA GLY A 96 -8.10 -10.85 -8.29
C GLY A 96 -8.45 -12.20 -7.65
N ASP A 97 -7.94 -13.31 -8.17
CA ASP A 97 -8.18 -14.65 -7.64
C ASP A 97 -7.32 -14.94 -6.39
N GLU A 98 -7.91 -14.71 -5.21
CA GLU A 98 -7.27 -15.02 -3.92
C GLU A 98 -7.08 -16.52 -3.69
N VAL A 99 -7.85 -17.39 -4.36
CA VAL A 99 -7.70 -18.86 -4.26
C VAL A 99 -6.44 -19.29 -5.01
N ALA A 100 -6.28 -18.83 -6.24
CA ALA A 100 -5.07 -19.08 -7.03
C ALA A 100 -3.83 -18.49 -6.35
N PHE A 101 -3.94 -17.30 -5.75
CA PHE A 101 -2.88 -16.69 -4.94
C PHE A 101 -2.50 -17.56 -3.73
N ARG A 102 -3.50 -18.01 -2.96
CA ARG A 102 -3.33 -18.89 -1.80
C ARG A 102 -2.61 -20.18 -2.18
N GLU A 103 -3.04 -20.82 -3.26
CA GLU A 103 -2.47 -22.09 -3.74
C GLU A 103 -1.05 -21.88 -4.27
N LYS A 104 -0.82 -20.84 -5.07
CA LYS A 104 0.48 -20.53 -5.66
C LYS A 104 1.58 -20.31 -4.61
N TYR A 105 1.24 -19.70 -3.48
CA TYR A 105 2.19 -19.40 -2.40
C TYR A 105 2.07 -20.30 -1.17
N GLY A 106 1.26 -21.37 -1.24
CA GLY A 106 1.12 -22.37 -0.18
C GLY A 106 0.67 -21.78 1.16
N LEU A 107 -0.27 -20.82 1.16
CA LEU A 107 -0.62 -20.07 2.37
C LEU A 107 -1.45 -20.89 3.38
N GLY A 108 -2.13 -21.94 2.95
CA GLY A 108 -2.97 -22.77 3.81
C GLY A 108 -3.95 -21.94 4.64
N ASN A 109 -4.01 -22.19 5.95
CA ASN A 109 -4.90 -21.48 6.89
C ASN A 109 -4.48 -20.02 7.15
N SER A 110 -3.24 -19.63 6.80
CA SER A 110 -2.75 -18.25 6.97
C SER A 110 -3.18 -17.30 5.85
N ALA A 111 -3.91 -17.78 4.83
CA ALA A 111 -4.30 -16.99 3.68
C ALA A 111 -5.03 -15.68 4.06
N GLY A 112 -5.88 -15.74 5.09
CA GLY A 112 -6.62 -14.58 5.59
C GLY A 112 -5.75 -13.46 6.17
N GLU A 113 -4.46 -13.72 6.44
CA GLU A 113 -3.52 -12.70 6.89
C GLU A 113 -3.02 -11.80 5.75
N TYR A 114 -3.34 -12.12 4.51
CA TYR A 114 -2.89 -11.40 3.32
C TYR A 114 -4.10 -10.87 2.55
N ALA A 115 -3.89 -9.80 1.79
CA ALA A 115 -4.88 -9.22 0.91
C ALA A 115 -4.18 -8.71 -0.33
N ILE A 116 -4.68 -9.14 -1.49
CA ILE A 116 -4.20 -8.66 -2.78
C ILE A 116 -5.14 -7.62 -3.37
N HIS A 117 -5.86 -6.90 -2.53
CA HIS A 117 -6.68 -5.76 -2.94
C HIS A 117 -5.81 -4.49 -2.91
N GLY A 118 -5.89 -3.67 -3.96
CA GLY A 118 -5.09 -2.46 -4.14
C GLY A 118 -5.14 -1.51 -2.93
N GLY A 119 -4.05 -0.78 -2.73
CA GLY A 119 -3.91 0.20 -1.65
C GLY A 119 -2.71 0.01 -0.72
N GLY A 120 -1.94 -1.08 -0.82
CA GLY A 120 -0.63 -1.18 -0.15
C GLY A 120 0.51 -0.96 -1.13
N VAL A 121 1.45 -0.05 -0.82
CA VAL A 121 2.60 0.29 -1.67
C VAL A 121 3.90 0.27 -0.86
N PRO A 122 4.97 -0.39 -1.35
CA PRO A 122 6.27 -0.41 -0.69
C PRO A 122 6.99 0.93 -0.79
N ILE A 123 7.63 1.35 0.29
CA ILE A 123 8.51 2.53 0.32
C ILE A 123 9.97 2.07 0.18
N ARG A 124 10.57 2.52 -0.93
CA ARG A 124 11.96 2.39 -1.41
C ARG A 124 12.89 3.44 -0.83
N VAL A 125 14.13 3.14 -0.44
CA VAL A 125 15.16 4.18 -0.25
C VAL A 125 16.41 3.83 -1.05
N THR A 126 16.98 4.83 -1.73
CA THR A 126 18.19 4.68 -2.54
C THR A 126 19.35 4.16 -1.69
N GLY A 127 20.04 3.13 -2.17
CA GLY A 127 21.17 2.52 -1.46
C GLY A 127 20.77 1.60 -0.29
N VAL A 128 19.47 1.48 0.03
CA VAL A 128 18.96 0.53 1.03
C VAL A 128 18.32 -0.65 0.32
N GLU A 129 18.72 -1.86 0.70
CA GLU A 129 18.11 -3.06 0.15
C GLU A 129 16.70 -3.30 0.73
N GLY A 130 15.74 -3.57 -0.15
CA GLY A 130 14.40 -3.98 0.23
C GLY A 130 13.43 -2.83 0.52
N VAL A 131 12.39 -3.15 1.28
CA VAL A 131 11.31 -2.22 1.66
C VAL A 131 11.60 -1.67 3.04
N VAL A 132 11.63 -0.33 3.20
CA VAL A 132 11.91 0.31 4.51
C VAL A 132 10.63 0.64 5.29
N ALA A 133 9.54 0.90 4.57
CA ALA A 133 8.22 1.17 5.13
C ALA A 133 7.12 0.79 4.14
N VAL A 134 5.88 0.76 4.60
CA VAL A 134 4.71 0.51 3.76
C VAL A 134 3.70 1.61 4.01
N VAL A 135 3.21 2.21 2.94
CA VAL A 135 2.03 3.06 2.97
C VAL A 135 0.81 2.25 2.54
N VAL A 136 -0.28 2.41 3.28
CA VAL A 136 -1.57 1.79 2.99
C VAL A 136 -2.65 2.86 2.97
N VAL A 137 -3.46 2.85 1.91
CA VAL A 137 -4.75 3.53 1.82
C VAL A 137 -5.84 2.46 1.73
N SER A 138 -6.92 2.64 2.49
CA SER A 138 -8.03 1.69 2.51
C SER A 138 -9.38 2.37 2.74
N GLY A 139 -10.25 2.29 1.74
CA GLY A 139 -11.63 2.76 1.84
C GLY A 139 -12.28 3.12 0.50
N LEU A 140 -11.49 3.28 -0.57
CA LEU A 140 -11.99 3.52 -1.93
C LEU A 140 -12.10 2.21 -2.72
N LYS A 141 -12.39 2.32 -4.03
CA LYS A 141 -12.16 1.19 -4.93
C LYS A 141 -10.67 0.89 -4.97
N GLN A 142 -10.30 -0.38 -5.00
CA GLN A 142 -8.91 -0.83 -4.91
C GLN A 142 -7.92 -0.17 -5.90
N ASN A 143 -8.36 0.17 -7.12
CA ASN A 143 -7.52 0.86 -8.10
C ASN A 143 -7.31 2.35 -7.72
N GLU A 144 -8.29 2.97 -7.07
CA GLU A 144 -8.23 4.34 -6.56
C GLU A 144 -7.35 4.41 -5.30
N ASP A 145 -7.49 3.44 -4.39
CA ASP A 145 -6.62 3.31 -3.20
C ASP A 145 -5.13 3.26 -3.61
N HIS A 146 -4.79 2.50 -4.67
CA HIS A 146 -3.41 2.43 -5.17
C HIS A 146 -3.01 3.69 -5.96
N GLY A 147 -3.89 4.17 -6.84
CA GLY A 147 -3.62 5.32 -7.71
C GLY A 147 -3.27 6.58 -6.91
N VAL A 148 -4.06 6.89 -5.86
CA VAL A 148 -3.81 8.08 -5.05
C VAL A 148 -2.45 8.06 -4.34
N ILE A 149 -1.98 6.88 -3.93
CA ILE A 149 -0.64 6.74 -3.33
C ILE A 149 0.43 7.06 -4.35
N VAL A 150 0.34 6.43 -5.53
CA VAL A 150 1.32 6.63 -6.60
C VAL A 150 1.35 8.09 -7.04
N GLU A 151 0.19 8.71 -7.24
CA GLU A 151 0.07 10.11 -7.64
C GLU A 151 0.71 11.06 -6.62
N VAL A 152 0.37 10.92 -5.34
CA VAL A 152 0.92 11.81 -4.29
C VAL A 152 2.42 11.62 -4.10
N ILE A 153 2.93 10.39 -4.15
CA ILE A 153 4.39 10.17 -4.10
C ILE A 153 5.07 10.83 -5.31
N ARG A 154 4.48 10.71 -6.50
CA ARG A 154 5.05 11.34 -7.69
C ARG A 154 5.07 12.85 -7.57
N GLU A 155 4.02 13.48 -7.08
CA GLU A 155 3.97 14.94 -6.94
C GLU A 155 4.92 15.50 -5.87
N LEU A 156 5.19 14.75 -4.80
CA LEU A 156 6.07 15.21 -3.72
C LEU A 156 7.55 14.99 -4.01
N TYR A 157 7.89 13.93 -4.76
CA TYR A 157 9.26 13.44 -4.86
C TYR A 157 9.78 13.32 -6.31
N TYR A 158 8.98 13.65 -7.33
CA TYR A 158 9.34 13.56 -8.77
C TYR A 158 8.80 14.72 -9.61
#